data_AF-A0A8B8EX86-F1
#
_entry.id   AF-A0A8B8EX86-F1
#
_cell.length_a   1.000
_cell.length_b   1.000
_cell.length_c   1.000
_cell.angle_alpha   90.00
_cell.angle_beta   90.00
_cell.angle_gamma   90.00
#
_symmetry.space_group_name_H-M   'P 1'
#
loop_
_entity.id
_entity.type
_entity.pdbx_description
1 polymer ?
#
loop_
_entity_poly.entity_id
_entity_poly.type
_entity_poly.pdbx_seq_one_letter_code
_entity_poly.pdbx_strand_id
1 'polypeptide(L)'
;MFKALDKVNYGRLDLCKHLQQPKKKPGVPSLLKLCCQKINSCHVELIREALSCIPNHLAPVLLEIAIDKVAPIAIITLISNWPLPVLCFSDVVHPENKDIFTEEMGLDLMVFKGVIERTKACKIRVLDLRGFKLNLTFSKLIVQMWPILSLKKHQLKPKKLAKIIAKAADVEFSRYMEELLPRMLNDILSHEMVQDTQILIRIPRGEKMIVKVDSIHFTASNTFFMDYLICNCLRSITPVVITVSNIHIKSDLSIGEEVMDSLAPFIVLKGQDINTLEGLSLRQLEEGIFFMVSPNLKKFTKLHSLDLQDCNIYLQEGKTRSRTIGRAIMVRTLSCFENLSRLDLSFNYLLGCLGEILDALRIPLEFLSLRNCDLNENDLECLAKSKHALSLQELNLSKICQFSIYDNDRISSNNLFKVVFCFKNVKLLNLAQNHFQDSSIPSFCEKLPQNLGKLQYLDIAGNVLTEDSVLQICKSLAKVRHFQWFRLTCSNNLLDEALGHLNQAHENALQAKLRICSLLSGLGRTDIHIEIVRLSYAIFVDLMDVMEL
;
A
#
# COMPACT_ATOMS: atom_id res chain seq x y z
N MET A 1 26.31 0.88 -3.05
CA MET A 1 25.68 2.16 -3.44
C MET A 1 26.40 3.38 -2.85
N PHE A 2 26.67 3.45 -1.55
CA PHE A 2 27.09 4.70 -0.88
C PHE A 2 28.58 5.08 -0.95
N LYS A 3 29.49 4.14 -1.26
CA LYS A 3 30.93 4.40 -1.58
C LYS A 3 31.16 5.34 -2.77
N ALA A 4 30.09 5.70 -3.47
CA ALA A 4 30.15 6.42 -4.73
C ALA A 4 29.41 7.76 -4.72
N LEU A 5 28.83 8.27 -3.63
CA LEU A 5 28.08 9.55 -3.69
C LEU A 5 28.91 10.71 -4.28
N ASP A 6 30.20 10.79 -3.97
CA ASP A 6 31.10 11.80 -4.56
C ASP A 6 31.73 11.36 -5.91
N LYS A 7 31.58 10.08 -6.28
CA LYS A 7 32.02 9.52 -7.57
C LYS A 7 30.88 9.36 -8.59
N VAL A 8 29.64 9.54 -8.15
CA VAL A 8 28.43 9.47 -8.97
C VAL A 8 28.45 10.73 -9.83
N ASN A 9 28.59 10.53 -11.13
CA ASN A 9 28.36 11.60 -12.07
C ASN A 9 26.85 11.84 -12.13
N TYR A 10 26.35 12.73 -11.27
CA TYR A 10 24.94 13.08 -11.20
C TYR A 10 24.39 13.53 -12.56
N GLY A 11 25.21 14.17 -13.41
CA GLY A 11 24.86 14.57 -14.77
C GLY A 11 24.68 13.42 -15.78
N ARG A 12 25.01 12.18 -15.40
CA ARG A 12 24.78 10.95 -16.18
C ARG A 12 23.76 10.01 -15.54
N LEU A 13 23.09 10.43 -14.48
CA LEU A 13 21.98 9.66 -13.92
C LEU A 13 20.80 9.72 -14.90
N ASP A 14 20.49 8.59 -15.51
CA ASP A 14 19.25 8.42 -16.27
C ASP A 14 18.08 8.39 -15.26
N LEU A 15 17.38 9.52 -15.10
CA LEU A 15 16.08 9.50 -14.43
C LEU A 15 15.08 8.82 -15.36
N CYS A 16 14.43 7.75 -14.86
CA CYS A 16 13.24 7.12 -15.40
C CYS A 16 13.12 7.12 -16.93
N LYS A 17 13.34 5.96 -17.54
CA LYS A 17 12.93 5.69 -18.94
C LYS A 17 11.46 6.05 -19.20
N HIS A 18 10.62 6.11 -18.15
CA HIS A 18 9.21 6.52 -18.20
C HIS A 18 8.96 8.03 -18.31
N LEU A 19 9.85 8.90 -17.80
CA LEU A 19 9.77 10.36 -18.00
C LEU A 19 10.19 10.76 -19.42
N GLN A 20 10.99 9.91 -20.07
CA GLN A 20 11.46 10.07 -21.44
C GLN A 20 10.39 9.68 -22.49
N GLN A 21 9.27 9.07 -22.09
CA GLN A 21 8.16 8.75 -23.00
C GLN A 21 7.17 9.92 -23.09
N PRO A 22 6.88 10.46 -24.29
CA PRO A 22 6.00 11.60 -24.46
C PRO A 22 4.54 11.16 -24.26
N LYS A 23 4.01 11.29 -23.03
CA LYS A 23 2.63 10.85 -22.72
C LYS A 23 1.54 11.89 -23.07
N LYS A 24 1.89 13.10 -23.54
CA LYS A 24 0.95 14.09 -24.12
C LYS A 24 1.57 14.76 -25.34
N LYS A 25 0.75 15.08 -26.36
CA LYS A 25 1.12 16.07 -27.40
C LYS A 25 1.53 17.35 -26.66
N PRO A 26 2.76 17.88 -26.87
CA PRO A 26 3.18 19.07 -26.17
C PRO A 26 2.30 20.23 -26.67
N GLY A 27 1.38 20.68 -25.82
CA GLY A 27 0.78 22.00 -25.98
C GLY A 27 1.88 23.05 -25.94
N VAL A 28 1.64 24.22 -26.52
CA VAL A 28 2.61 25.33 -26.49
C VAL A 28 2.99 25.61 -25.03
N PRO A 29 4.28 25.51 -24.66
CA PRO A 29 4.69 25.73 -23.28
C PRO A 29 4.38 27.17 -22.89
N SER A 30 3.82 27.36 -21.69
CA SER A 30 3.57 28.71 -21.17
C SER A 30 4.88 29.48 -20.99
N LEU A 31 4.79 30.82 -21.00
CA LEU A 31 5.94 31.68 -20.72
C LEU A 31 6.61 31.31 -19.40
N LEU A 32 5.82 30.99 -18.37
CA LEU A 32 6.33 30.52 -17.09
C LEU A 32 7.19 29.25 -17.25
N LYS A 33 6.70 28.24 -17.99
CA LYS A 33 7.46 27.01 -18.22
C LYS A 33 8.76 27.29 -18.99
N LEU A 34 8.73 28.17 -19.98
CA LEU A 34 9.92 28.58 -20.74
C LEU A 34 10.96 29.30 -19.86
N CYS A 35 10.51 30.24 -19.02
CA CYS A 35 11.38 30.96 -18.08
C CYS A 35 12.04 30.00 -17.08
N CYS A 36 11.27 29.10 -16.47
CA CYS A 36 11.78 28.11 -15.54
C CYS A 36 12.75 27.13 -16.20
N GLN A 37 12.47 26.70 -17.45
CA GLN A 37 13.42 25.88 -18.23
C GLN A 37 14.74 26.62 -18.44
N LYS A 38 14.69 27.91 -18.77
CA LYS A 38 15.90 28.71 -18.96
C LYS A 38 16.70 28.81 -17.66
N ILE A 39 16.04 29.10 -16.54
CA ILE A 39 16.69 29.15 -15.21
C ILE A 39 17.34 27.81 -14.87
N ASN A 40 16.66 26.69 -15.06
CA ASN A 40 17.19 25.35 -14.76
C ASN A 40 18.37 24.94 -15.65
N SER A 41 18.56 25.60 -16.80
CA SER A 41 19.72 25.41 -17.68
C SER A 41 20.94 26.27 -17.30
N CYS A 42 20.79 27.19 -16.34
CA CYS A 42 21.86 28.07 -15.90
C CYS A 42 22.83 27.37 -14.93
N HIS A 43 23.96 28.03 -14.67
CA HIS A 43 24.92 27.61 -13.66
C HIS A 43 24.32 27.68 -12.24
N VAL A 44 24.80 26.84 -11.31
CA VAL A 44 24.31 26.70 -9.92
C VAL A 44 24.11 28.05 -9.22
N GLU A 45 25.06 28.96 -9.35
CA GLU A 45 25.00 30.28 -8.71
C GLU A 45 23.81 31.12 -9.20
N LEU A 46 23.50 31.07 -10.50
CA LEU A 46 22.35 31.78 -11.06
C LEU A 46 21.03 31.15 -10.62
N ILE A 47 20.96 29.82 -10.46
CA ILE A 47 19.76 29.15 -9.92
C ILE A 47 19.53 29.60 -8.47
N ARG A 48 20.59 29.69 -7.68
CA ARG A 48 20.53 30.15 -6.29
C ARG A 48 20.10 31.62 -6.18
N GLU A 49 20.66 32.47 -7.03
CA GLU A 49 20.28 33.89 -7.10
C GLU A 49 18.81 34.02 -7.53
N ALA A 50 18.37 33.27 -8.54
CA ALA A 50 16.99 33.27 -8.99
C ALA A 50 16.01 32.92 -7.86
N LEU A 51 16.31 31.91 -7.04
CA LEU A 51 15.50 31.56 -5.87
C LEU A 51 15.39 32.68 -4.83
N SER A 52 16.36 33.59 -4.77
CA SER A 52 16.34 34.74 -3.87
C SER A 52 15.54 35.93 -4.42
N CYS A 53 15.37 36.01 -5.74
CA CYS A 53 14.73 37.13 -6.41
C CYS A 53 13.27 36.86 -6.80
N ILE A 54 12.93 35.61 -7.11
CA ILE A 54 11.58 35.24 -7.56
C ILE A 54 10.61 35.00 -6.40
N PRO A 55 9.29 35.16 -6.62
CA PRO A 55 8.29 34.76 -5.64
C PRO A 55 8.39 33.29 -5.24
N ASN A 56 8.40 33.02 -3.93
CA ASN A 56 8.59 31.66 -3.38
C ASN A 56 7.58 30.61 -3.88
N HIS A 57 6.38 31.03 -4.30
CA HIS A 57 5.36 30.11 -4.84
C HIS A 57 5.72 29.55 -6.22
N LEU A 58 6.76 30.07 -6.88
CA LEU A 58 7.29 29.54 -8.14
C LEU A 58 8.31 28.42 -7.94
N ALA A 59 8.80 28.19 -6.71
CA ALA A 59 9.77 27.12 -6.43
C ALA A 59 9.24 25.71 -6.79
N PRO A 60 7.98 25.35 -6.48
CA PRO A 60 7.37 24.09 -6.96
C PRO A 60 7.43 23.92 -8.48
N VAL A 61 7.10 24.96 -9.24
CA VAL A 61 7.11 24.90 -10.72
C VAL A 61 8.54 24.78 -11.27
N LEU A 62 9.52 25.45 -10.64
CA LEU A 62 10.93 25.28 -11.01
C LEU A 62 11.41 23.85 -10.79
N LEU A 63 11.04 23.25 -9.66
CA LEU A 63 11.43 21.89 -9.33
C LEU A 63 10.71 20.86 -10.21
N GLU A 64 9.42 21.06 -10.51
CA GLU A 64 8.64 20.26 -11.48
C GLU A 64 9.42 20.18 -12.80
N ILE A 65 9.78 21.35 -13.34
CA ILE A 65 10.46 21.46 -14.63
C ILE A 65 11.88 20.88 -14.57
N ALA A 66 12.57 21.01 -13.43
CA ALA A 66 13.90 20.41 -13.26
C ALA A 66 13.82 18.88 -13.26
N ILE A 67 12.79 18.31 -12.64
CA ILE A 67 12.51 16.87 -12.61
C ILE A 67 12.12 16.39 -14.01
N ASP A 68 11.17 17.06 -14.68
CA ASP A 68 10.72 16.74 -16.03
C ASP A 68 11.87 16.76 -17.05
N LYS A 69 12.81 17.70 -16.88
CA LYS A 69 13.98 17.85 -17.75
C LYS A 69 15.18 17.03 -17.32
N VAL A 70 15.08 16.28 -16.22
CA VAL A 70 16.18 15.47 -15.70
C VAL A 70 17.42 16.34 -15.53
N ALA A 71 17.29 17.42 -14.76
CA ALA A 71 18.34 18.41 -14.52
C ALA A 71 18.90 18.26 -13.09
N PRO A 72 19.88 17.35 -12.85
CA PRO A 72 20.27 16.92 -11.50
C PRO A 72 20.84 18.05 -10.67
N ILE A 73 21.68 18.88 -11.30
CA ILE A 73 22.30 20.05 -10.67
C ILE A 73 21.22 21.05 -10.24
N ALA A 74 20.20 21.28 -11.07
CA ALA A 74 19.09 22.15 -10.72
C ALA A 74 18.26 21.56 -9.57
N ILE A 75 17.90 20.27 -9.62
CA ILE A 75 17.14 19.59 -8.55
C ILE A 75 17.87 19.71 -7.20
N ILE A 76 19.16 19.37 -7.16
CA ILE A 76 19.99 19.45 -5.95
C ILE A 76 20.07 20.89 -5.44
N THR A 77 20.30 21.87 -6.33
CA THR A 77 20.41 23.29 -5.98
C THR A 77 19.09 23.85 -5.45
N LEU A 78 17.95 23.46 -6.04
CA LEU A 78 16.62 23.89 -5.65
C LEU A 78 16.25 23.34 -4.26
N ILE A 79 16.48 22.05 -4.00
CA ILE A 79 16.20 21.43 -2.70
C ILE A 79 17.10 22.02 -1.59
N SER A 80 18.39 22.18 -1.89
CA SER A 80 19.37 22.73 -0.93
C SER A 80 19.16 24.21 -0.59
N ASN A 81 18.35 24.95 -1.36
CA ASN A 81 18.02 26.36 -1.14
C ASN A 81 16.51 26.62 -1.06
N TRP A 82 15.72 25.58 -0.79
CA TRP A 82 14.27 25.64 -0.90
C TRP A 82 13.65 26.74 -0.01
N PRO A 83 12.85 27.66 -0.58
CA PRO A 83 12.44 28.88 0.11
C PRO A 83 11.22 28.71 1.03
N LEU A 84 10.53 27.56 0.98
CA LEU A 84 9.31 27.29 1.72
C LEU A 84 9.56 26.33 2.90
N PRO A 85 8.71 26.38 3.96
CA PRO A 85 8.81 25.46 5.09
C PRO A 85 8.40 24.03 4.74
N VAL A 86 7.66 23.82 3.66
CA VAL A 86 7.19 22.50 3.22
C VAL A 86 7.67 22.27 1.79
N LEU A 87 8.26 21.10 1.55
CA LEU A 87 8.47 20.54 0.23
C LEU A 87 7.59 19.30 0.14
N CYS A 88 6.47 19.42 -0.57
CA CYS A 88 5.54 18.31 -0.83
C CYS A 88 5.71 17.86 -2.27
N PHE A 89 6.14 16.62 -2.48
CA PHE A 89 6.37 16.12 -3.84
C PHE A 89 5.08 15.96 -4.64
N SER A 90 3.93 15.80 -3.99
CA SER A 90 2.62 15.77 -4.66
C SER A 90 2.20 17.11 -5.26
N ASP A 91 2.82 18.21 -4.82
CA ASP A 91 2.62 19.55 -5.39
C ASP A 91 3.57 19.82 -6.58
N VAL A 92 4.57 18.96 -6.77
CA VAL A 92 5.68 19.16 -7.72
C VAL A 92 5.66 18.12 -8.84
N VAL A 93 5.28 16.89 -8.53
CA VAL A 93 5.28 15.76 -9.46
C VAL A 93 3.86 15.38 -9.81
N HIS A 94 3.61 15.17 -11.11
CA HIS A 94 2.29 14.81 -11.60
C HIS A 94 1.78 13.49 -10.96
N PRO A 95 0.48 13.36 -10.61
CA PRO A 95 -0.07 12.17 -9.97
C PRO A 95 0.08 10.85 -10.74
N GLU A 96 0.40 10.90 -12.03
CA GLU A 96 0.67 9.74 -12.87
C GLU A 96 2.09 9.16 -12.67
N ASN A 97 2.99 9.90 -12.01
CA ASN A 97 4.40 9.53 -11.81
C ASN A 97 4.68 9.12 -10.36
N LYS A 98 3.78 8.35 -9.72
CA LYS A 98 3.94 7.90 -8.33
C LYS A 98 5.14 6.98 -8.10
N ASP A 99 5.61 6.33 -9.17
CA ASP A 99 6.75 5.40 -9.15
C ASP A 99 8.10 6.09 -9.41
N ILE A 100 8.17 7.42 -9.44
CA ILE A 100 9.42 8.16 -9.73
C ILE A 100 10.58 7.85 -8.76
N PHE A 101 10.27 7.32 -7.57
CA PHE A 101 11.25 6.91 -6.56
C PHE A 101 11.51 5.40 -6.54
N THR A 102 10.95 4.60 -7.45
CA THR A 102 11.14 3.13 -7.46
C THR A 102 12.44 2.69 -8.11
N GLU A 103 13.01 3.50 -9.00
CA GLU A 103 14.31 3.22 -9.60
C GLU A 103 15.43 3.60 -8.62
N GLU A 104 16.43 2.73 -8.50
CA GLU A 104 17.63 3.03 -7.72
C GLU A 104 18.51 4.03 -8.46
N MET A 105 19.12 4.95 -7.71
CA MET A 105 20.06 5.95 -8.23
C MET A 105 19.43 7.00 -9.14
N GLY A 106 18.16 7.33 -8.92
CA GLY A 106 17.43 8.35 -9.66
C GLY A 106 17.18 9.61 -8.84
N LEU A 107 15.91 9.99 -8.72
CA LEU A 107 15.48 11.18 -7.99
C LEU A 107 15.77 11.07 -6.48
N ASP A 108 15.73 9.86 -5.94
CA ASP A 108 16.07 9.53 -4.55
C ASP A 108 17.45 10.08 -4.12
N LEU A 109 18.49 9.85 -4.93
CA LEU A 109 19.83 10.35 -4.67
C LEU A 109 19.92 11.87 -4.75
N MET A 110 19.20 12.49 -5.69
CA MET A 110 19.20 13.95 -5.84
C MET A 110 18.50 14.62 -4.66
N VAL A 111 17.40 14.03 -4.17
CA VAL A 111 16.73 14.48 -2.94
C VAL A 111 17.67 14.34 -1.75
N PHE A 112 18.32 13.19 -1.59
CA PHE A 112 19.27 12.97 -0.51
C PHE A 112 20.45 13.97 -0.54
N LYS A 113 21.04 14.19 -1.73
CA LYS A 113 22.14 15.14 -1.92
C LYS A 113 21.70 16.57 -1.64
N GLY A 114 20.53 16.99 -2.12
CA GLY A 114 19.97 18.31 -1.82
C GLY A 114 19.71 18.55 -0.33
N VAL A 115 19.31 17.51 0.42
CA VAL A 115 19.12 17.58 1.88
C VAL A 115 20.45 17.68 2.63
N ILE A 116 21.49 16.96 2.20
CA ILE A 116 22.83 17.04 2.81
C ILE A 116 23.48 18.40 2.51
N GLU A 117 23.36 18.89 1.27
CA GLU A 117 23.95 20.15 0.81
C GLU A 117 23.13 21.39 1.19
N ARG A 118 22.14 21.21 2.06
CA ARG A 118 21.28 22.28 2.56
C ARG A 118 22.09 23.50 3.01
N THR A 119 21.75 24.65 2.45
CA THR A 119 22.35 25.94 2.80
C THR A 119 21.56 26.63 3.91
N LYS A 120 22.09 27.76 4.41
CA LYS A 120 21.39 28.63 5.36
C LYS A 120 20.09 29.24 4.79
N ALA A 121 19.95 29.29 3.47
CA ALA A 121 18.76 29.83 2.81
C ALA A 121 17.59 28.84 2.78
N CYS A 122 17.86 27.53 2.89
CA CYS A 122 16.82 26.52 2.85
C CYS A 122 15.98 26.52 4.12
N LYS A 123 14.66 26.58 3.93
CA LYS A 123 13.65 26.69 4.99
C LYS A 123 12.88 25.41 5.24
N ILE A 124 13.19 24.29 4.56
CA ILE A 124 12.47 23.02 4.71
C ILE A 124 12.38 22.63 6.19
N ARG A 125 11.15 22.45 6.68
CA ARG A 125 10.81 21.87 7.97
C ARG A 125 9.99 20.59 7.79
N VAL A 126 9.31 20.45 6.65
CA VAL A 126 8.60 19.24 6.28
C VAL A 126 9.01 18.82 4.87
N LEU A 127 9.52 17.60 4.75
CA LEU A 127 9.73 16.91 3.48
C LEU A 127 8.62 15.86 3.36
N ASP A 128 7.64 16.09 2.50
CA ASP A 128 6.48 15.20 2.33
C ASP A 128 6.64 14.37 1.06
N LEU A 129 6.91 13.08 1.25
CA LEU A 129 7.04 12.05 0.21
C LEU A 129 5.79 11.17 0.13
N ARG A 130 4.69 11.54 0.80
CA ARG A 130 3.47 10.72 0.79
C ARG A 130 2.84 10.68 -0.61
N GLY A 131 2.25 9.54 -0.96
CA GLY A 131 1.68 9.29 -2.29
C GLY A 131 2.65 8.75 -3.33
N PHE A 132 3.93 8.54 -2.97
CA PHE A 132 4.95 7.95 -3.85
C PHE A 132 5.44 6.61 -3.32
N LYS A 133 5.71 5.67 -4.24
CA LYS A 133 6.34 4.39 -3.93
C LYS A 133 7.85 4.58 -3.88
N LEU A 134 8.41 4.48 -2.68
CA LEU A 134 9.85 4.58 -2.48
C LEU A 134 10.50 3.21 -2.72
N ASN A 135 11.63 3.18 -3.42
CA ASN A 135 12.44 1.97 -3.49
C ASN A 135 12.94 1.56 -2.10
N LEU A 136 13.30 0.29 -1.96
CA LEU A 136 13.72 -0.28 -0.68
C LEU A 136 14.96 0.43 -0.11
N THR A 137 15.94 0.74 -0.97
CA THR A 137 17.19 1.36 -0.57
C THR A 137 16.99 2.78 -0.06
N PHE A 138 16.14 3.58 -0.71
CA PHE A 138 15.82 4.93 -0.29
C PHE A 138 14.98 4.95 0.99
N SER A 139 14.02 4.03 1.10
CA SER A 139 13.23 3.85 2.33
C SER A 139 14.13 3.54 3.52
N LYS A 140 15.06 2.58 3.36
CA LYS A 140 16.07 2.23 4.36
C LYS A 140 16.96 3.42 4.71
N LEU A 141 17.45 4.15 3.71
CA LEU A 141 18.29 5.32 3.92
C LEU A 141 17.56 6.40 4.75
N ILE A 142 16.34 6.76 4.38
CA ILE A 142 15.53 7.73 5.14
C ILE A 142 15.38 7.23 6.57
N VAL A 143 14.81 6.04 6.73
CA VAL A 143 14.37 5.49 8.01
C VAL A 143 15.52 5.22 8.98
N GLN A 144 16.59 4.57 8.49
CA GLN A 144 17.69 4.10 9.31
C GLN A 144 18.77 5.17 9.48
N MET A 145 19.10 5.90 8.41
CA MET A 145 20.32 6.72 8.40
C MET A 145 20.04 8.18 8.69
N TRP A 146 18.98 8.79 8.16
CA TRP A 146 18.80 10.25 8.33
C TRP A 146 18.70 10.72 9.79
N PRO A 147 18.06 9.96 10.71
CA PRO A 147 18.05 10.29 12.14
C PRO A 147 19.46 10.27 12.75
N ILE A 148 20.32 9.35 12.29
CA ILE A 148 21.70 9.18 12.78
C ILE A 148 22.63 10.21 12.14
N LEU A 149 22.55 10.41 10.83
CA LEU A 149 23.34 11.39 10.04
C LEU A 149 23.03 12.84 10.42
N SER A 150 22.00 13.08 11.22
CA SER A 150 21.66 14.41 11.74
C SER A 150 22.11 14.63 13.19
N LEU A 151 22.62 13.60 13.86
CA LEU A 151 23.23 13.72 15.18
C LEU A 151 24.65 14.26 15.08
N LYS A 152 25.06 15.03 16.09
CA LYS A 152 26.45 15.51 16.20
C LYS A 152 27.37 14.36 16.63
N LYS A 153 28.65 14.39 16.22
CA LYS A 153 29.65 13.38 16.59
C LYS A 153 29.69 13.01 18.07
N HIS A 154 29.59 13.98 18.98
CA HIS A 154 29.60 13.71 20.43
C HIS A 154 28.34 13.00 20.95
N GLN A 155 27.23 13.00 20.18
CA GLN A 155 25.99 12.28 20.47
C GLN A 155 26.05 10.82 19.99
N LEU A 156 26.91 10.50 19.01
CA LEU A 156 27.11 9.16 18.44
C LEU A 156 27.95 8.26 19.36
N LYS A 157 27.57 8.18 20.63
CA LYS A 157 28.20 7.28 21.62
C LYS A 157 27.29 6.06 21.83
N PRO A 158 27.70 4.85 21.42
CA PRO A 158 26.86 3.64 21.45
C PRO A 158 26.19 3.40 22.82
N LYS A 159 26.97 3.46 23.92
CA LYS A 159 26.44 3.30 25.28
C LYS A 159 25.40 4.36 25.67
N LYS A 160 25.54 5.59 25.20
CA LYS A 160 24.58 6.68 25.49
C LYS A 160 23.30 6.49 24.68
N LEU A 161 23.43 6.17 23.39
CA LEU A 161 22.30 5.88 22.52
C LEU A 161 21.52 4.65 23.02
N ALA A 162 22.20 3.58 23.42
CA ALA A 162 21.57 2.39 23.98
C ALA A 162 20.67 2.69 25.18
N LYS A 163 21.13 3.54 26.12
CA LYS A 163 20.32 3.97 27.27
C LYS A 163 19.08 4.76 26.85
N ILE A 164 19.21 5.62 25.84
CA ILE A 164 18.06 6.40 25.31
C ILE A 164 17.07 5.47 24.64
N ILE A 165 17.56 4.53 23.83
CA ILE A 165 16.74 3.56 23.09
C ILE A 165 16.00 2.66 24.05
N ALA A 166 16.66 2.06 25.04
CA ALA A 166 16.00 1.21 26.01
C ALA A 166 14.94 1.94 26.83
N LYS A 167 15.22 3.18 27.25
CA LYS A 167 14.24 4.01 27.95
C LYS A 167 13.03 4.32 27.07
N ALA A 168 13.24 4.71 25.81
CA ALA A 168 12.16 5.05 24.88
C ALA A 168 11.37 3.82 24.43
N ALA A 169 12.03 2.68 24.29
CA ALA A 169 11.44 1.41 23.95
C ALA A 169 10.79 0.72 25.15
N ASP A 170 10.80 1.30 26.35
CA ASP A 170 10.26 0.69 27.58
C ASP A 170 10.73 -0.77 27.75
N VAL A 171 12.05 -0.96 27.67
CA VAL A 171 12.72 -2.24 27.88
C VAL A 171 13.55 -2.13 29.13
N GLU A 172 13.36 -3.05 30.07
CA GLU A 172 14.22 -3.15 31.25
C GLU A 172 15.67 -3.33 30.81
N PHE A 173 16.54 -2.42 31.26
CA PHE A 173 17.95 -2.42 30.90
C PHE A 173 18.69 -3.50 31.70
N SER A 174 18.45 -4.75 31.33
CA SER A 174 19.12 -5.91 31.93
C SER A 174 20.62 -5.88 31.61
N ARG A 175 21.42 -6.59 32.41
CA ARG A 175 22.87 -6.73 32.20
C ARG A 175 23.22 -7.23 30.79
N TYR A 176 22.35 -8.06 30.20
CA TYR A 176 22.49 -8.53 28.82
C TYR A 176 22.24 -7.42 27.79
N MET A 177 21.20 -6.61 27.97
CA MET A 177 20.90 -5.46 27.11
C MET A 177 21.95 -4.34 27.19
N GLU A 178 22.61 -4.18 28.35
CA GLU A 178 23.72 -3.24 28.52
C GLU A 178 24.92 -3.56 27.62
N GLU A 179 25.10 -4.82 27.23
CA GLU A 179 26.19 -5.26 26.36
C GLU A 179 25.75 -5.42 24.91
N LEU A 180 24.58 -6.02 24.67
CA LEU A 180 24.10 -6.33 23.32
C LEU A 180 23.76 -5.07 22.52
N LEU A 181 22.96 -4.15 23.07
CA LEU A 181 22.45 -3.00 22.34
C LEU A 181 23.58 -2.03 21.92
N PRO A 182 24.58 -1.71 22.76
CA PRO A 182 25.75 -0.95 22.31
C PRO A 182 26.58 -1.65 21.23
N ARG A 183 26.66 -2.99 21.22
CA ARG A 183 27.35 -3.74 20.17
C ARG A 183 26.61 -3.61 18.83
N MET A 184 25.30 -3.81 18.81
CA MET A 184 24.48 -3.60 17.60
C MET A 184 24.61 -2.17 17.07
N LEU A 185 24.61 -1.19 17.98
CA LEU A 185 24.80 0.22 17.60
C LEU A 185 26.21 0.50 17.08
N ASN A 186 27.24 -0.20 17.56
CA ASN A 186 28.59 -0.04 17.00
C ASN A 186 28.61 -0.41 15.52
N ASP A 187 27.93 -1.48 15.11
CA ASP A 187 27.89 -1.89 13.70
C ASP A 187 27.24 -0.80 12.84
N ILE A 188 26.08 -0.29 13.26
CA ILE A 188 25.39 0.82 12.58
C ILE A 188 26.28 2.08 12.54
N LEU A 189 26.90 2.43 13.67
CA LEU A 189 27.71 3.64 13.78
C LEU A 189 29.05 3.52 13.05
N SER A 190 29.59 2.31 12.89
CA SER A 190 30.82 2.05 12.15
C SER A 190 30.65 2.16 10.64
N HIS A 191 29.40 2.23 10.17
CA HIS A 191 29.09 2.38 8.75
C HIS A 191 29.77 3.63 8.17
N GLU A 192 30.36 3.50 6.99
CA GLU A 192 31.21 4.53 6.37
C GLU A 192 30.53 5.89 6.27
N MET A 193 29.23 5.91 5.94
CA MET A 193 28.44 7.16 5.85
C MET A 193 28.35 7.92 7.19
N VAL A 194 28.30 7.20 8.31
CA VAL A 194 28.22 7.82 9.64
C VAL A 194 29.58 8.38 10.05
N GLN A 195 30.66 7.78 9.55
CA GLN A 195 32.03 8.22 9.80
C GLN A 195 32.44 9.41 8.92
N ASP A 196 31.85 9.54 7.73
CA ASP A 196 32.13 10.62 6.80
C ASP A 196 31.53 11.95 7.26
N THR A 197 32.39 12.94 7.52
CA THR A 197 31.97 14.29 7.91
C THR A 197 31.29 15.11 6.82
N GLN A 198 31.46 14.71 5.56
CA GLN A 198 30.84 15.37 4.41
C GLN A 198 29.38 14.93 4.26
N ILE A 199 29.02 13.75 4.76
CA ILE A 199 27.68 13.16 4.67
C ILE A 199 26.95 13.41 6.00
N LEU A 200 26.60 14.67 6.29
CA LEU A 200 25.86 15.05 7.50
C LEU A 200 24.63 15.88 7.14
N ILE A 201 23.47 15.52 7.70
CA ILE A 201 22.25 16.31 7.55
C ILE A 201 22.28 17.46 8.57
N ARG A 202 22.55 18.67 8.08
CA ARG A 202 22.70 19.87 8.92
C ARG A 202 21.36 20.54 9.17
N ILE A 203 20.77 20.29 10.33
CA ILE A 203 19.59 21.03 10.80
C ILE A 203 20.02 22.16 11.74
N PRO A 204 19.54 23.41 11.55
CA PRO A 204 19.83 24.52 12.45
C PRO A 204 19.50 24.20 13.92
N ARG A 205 20.28 24.76 14.85
CA ARG A 205 20.11 24.49 16.28
C ARG A 205 18.72 24.93 16.74
N GLY A 206 17.98 24.01 17.36
CA GLY A 206 16.62 24.26 17.87
C GLY A 206 15.52 23.99 16.85
N GLU A 207 15.87 23.69 15.60
CA GLU A 207 14.91 23.31 14.56
C GLU A 207 14.77 21.78 14.45
N LYS A 208 13.67 21.36 13.84
CA LYS A 208 13.41 19.98 13.44
C LYS A 208 12.96 19.93 11.98
N MET A 209 13.32 18.84 11.32
CA MET A 209 12.82 18.48 10.00
C MET A 209 11.98 17.21 10.13
N ILE A 210 10.74 17.26 9.66
CA ILE A 210 9.82 16.12 9.62
C ILE A 210 9.87 15.54 8.21
N VAL A 211 10.17 14.27 8.08
CA VAL A 211 10.10 13.53 6.83
C VAL A 211 8.88 12.64 6.89
N LYS A 212 7.92 12.87 5.99
CA LYS A 212 6.70 12.08 5.91
C LYS A 212 6.83 11.05 4.79
N VAL A 213 6.66 9.78 5.15
CA VAL A 213 6.66 8.64 4.24
C VAL A 213 5.27 8.05 4.21
N ASP A 214 4.82 7.62 3.03
CA ASP A 214 3.52 6.99 2.89
C ASP A 214 3.54 5.60 3.54
N SER A 215 4.25 4.67 2.89
CA SER A 215 4.26 3.25 3.24
C SER A 215 5.66 2.74 3.49
N ILE A 216 5.84 1.90 4.50
CA ILE A 216 7.03 1.06 4.67
C ILE A 216 6.63 -0.40 4.66
N HIS A 217 7.44 -1.21 3.99
CA HIS A 217 7.25 -2.64 3.86
C HIS A 217 8.33 -3.41 4.62
N PHE A 218 7.88 -4.42 5.34
CA PHE A 218 8.58 -5.22 6.30
C PHE A 218 8.31 -6.68 5.94
N THR A 219 9.35 -7.42 5.56
CA THR A 219 9.29 -8.84 5.15
C THR A 219 10.24 -9.64 6.03
N ALA A 220 10.02 -10.94 6.21
CA ALA A 220 10.92 -11.80 7.01
C ALA A 220 12.39 -11.73 6.51
N SER A 221 12.57 -11.67 5.19
CA SER A 221 13.88 -11.42 4.56
C SER A 221 14.54 -10.07 4.89
N ASN A 222 13.80 -9.12 5.46
CA ASN A 222 14.23 -7.75 5.66
C ASN A 222 14.35 -7.38 7.15
N THR A 223 15.51 -7.72 7.72
CA THR A 223 15.84 -7.66 9.16
C THR A 223 15.91 -6.25 9.79
N PHE A 224 15.52 -5.18 9.10
CA PHE A 224 15.72 -3.82 9.61
C PHE A 224 14.66 -3.28 10.58
N PHE A 225 13.77 -4.12 11.10
CA PHE A 225 12.81 -3.73 12.15
C PHE A 225 13.52 -3.12 13.36
N MET A 226 14.70 -3.65 13.72
CA MET A 226 15.51 -3.10 14.80
C MET A 226 16.01 -1.70 14.49
N ASP A 227 16.43 -1.43 13.25
CA ASP A 227 16.84 -0.09 12.85
C ASP A 227 15.67 0.90 12.87
N TYR A 228 14.48 0.43 12.48
CA TYR A 228 13.23 1.20 12.59
C TYR A 228 12.94 1.58 14.03
N LEU A 229 13.01 0.61 14.96
CA LEU A 229 12.82 0.84 16.38
C LEU A 229 13.87 1.82 16.91
N ILE A 230 15.16 1.56 16.64
CA ILE A 230 16.28 2.40 17.07
C ILE A 230 16.02 3.85 16.64
N CYS A 231 15.77 4.09 15.36
CA CYS A 231 15.61 5.43 14.82
C CYS A 231 14.40 6.16 15.40
N ASN A 232 13.30 5.45 15.61
CA ASN A 232 12.13 6.03 16.25
C ASN A 232 12.35 6.32 17.75
N CYS A 233 13.09 5.48 18.46
CA CYS A 233 13.48 5.74 19.83
C CYS A 233 14.41 6.97 19.97
N LEU A 234 15.14 7.32 18.91
CA LEU A 234 16.01 8.50 18.88
C LEU A 234 15.27 9.82 18.63
N ARG A 235 13.95 9.83 18.35
CA ARG A 235 13.14 11.04 18.05
C ARG A 235 13.27 12.19 19.05
N SER A 236 13.60 11.89 20.30
CA SER A 236 13.80 12.89 21.35
C SER A 236 15.09 13.68 21.20
N ILE A 237 16.10 13.13 20.52
CA ILE A 237 17.44 13.73 20.39
C ILE A 237 17.84 14.06 18.95
N THR A 238 17.23 13.40 17.95
CA THR A 238 17.51 13.71 16.55
C THR A 238 16.69 14.93 16.10
N PRO A 239 17.29 15.84 15.30
CA PRO A 239 16.52 16.91 14.68
C PRO A 239 15.74 16.44 13.44
N VAL A 240 15.98 15.23 12.93
CA VAL A 240 15.22 14.66 11.81
C VAL A 240 14.24 13.62 12.33
N VAL A 241 12.95 13.91 12.23
CA VAL A 241 11.86 13.05 12.69
C VAL A 241 11.19 12.41 11.48
N ILE A 242 10.97 11.10 11.54
CA ILE A 242 10.34 10.35 10.46
C ILE A 242 8.95 9.94 10.92
N THR A 243 7.97 10.21 10.09
CA THR A 243 6.58 9.82 10.30
C THR A 243 6.12 8.95 9.14
N VAL A 244 5.50 7.84 9.46
CA VAL A 244 5.07 6.82 8.50
C VAL A 244 3.58 6.64 8.66
N SER A 245 2.84 6.67 7.55
CA SER A 245 1.38 6.63 7.56
C SER A 245 0.87 5.19 7.48
N ASN A 246 1.53 4.36 6.67
CA ASN A 246 1.13 2.99 6.36
C ASN A 246 2.29 2.02 6.65
N ILE A 247 2.01 0.96 7.39
CA ILE A 247 2.99 -0.08 7.73
C ILE A 247 2.48 -1.41 7.20
N HIS A 248 3.30 -2.09 6.39
CA HIS A 248 3.02 -3.40 5.85
C HIS A 248 4.04 -4.39 6.38
N ILE A 249 3.60 -5.35 7.18
CA ILE A 249 4.39 -6.46 7.69
C ILE A 249 3.84 -7.74 7.05
N LYS A 250 4.72 -8.52 6.43
CA LYS A 250 4.44 -9.78 5.75
C LYS A 250 5.43 -10.84 6.22
N SER A 251 4.96 -12.04 6.58
CA SER A 251 5.86 -13.19 6.72
C SER A 251 6.19 -13.73 5.33
N ASP A 252 7.46 -13.97 5.03
CA ASP A 252 7.80 -14.73 3.83
C ASP A 252 7.56 -16.21 4.14
N LEU A 253 6.98 -16.96 3.20
CA LEU A 253 6.75 -18.42 3.31
C LEU A 253 8.05 -19.24 3.26
N SER A 254 9.21 -18.59 3.24
CA SER A 254 10.51 -19.26 3.30
C SER A 254 10.68 -19.91 4.67
N ILE A 255 10.42 -21.21 4.69
CA ILE A 255 10.63 -22.19 5.76
C ILE A 255 11.80 -21.78 6.67
N GLY A 256 11.47 -21.30 7.86
CA GLY A 256 12.41 -21.03 8.93
C GLY A 256 11.68 -20.57 10.18
N GLU A 257 11.77 -21.35 11.27
CA GLU A 257 11.29 -21.00 12.61
C GLU A 257 12.16 -19.89 13.26
N GLU A 258 12.49 -18.82 12.53
CA GLU A 258 13.26 -17.74 13.12
C GLU A 258 12.36 -16.91 14.03
N VAL A 259 12.55 -17.11 15.35
CA VAL A 259 11.87 -16.39 16.45
C VAL A 259 11.81 -14.87 16.21
N MET A 260 12.77 -14.29 15.48
CA MET A 260 12.81 -12.87 15.17
C MET A 260 11.69 -12.39 14.23
N ASP A 261 11.21 -13.23 13.31
CA ASP A 261 10.10 -12.87 12.40
C ASP A 261 8.80 -12.71 13.17
N SER A 262 8.60 -13.52 14.21
CA SER A 262 7.46 -13.41 15.13
C SER A 262 7.48 -12.13 15.97
N LEU A 263 8.66 -11.51 16.16
CA LEU A 263 8.84 -10.30 16.97
C LEU A 263 8.78 -9.01 16.16
N ALA A 264 8.91 -9.06 14.83
CA ALA A 264 8.94 -7.89 13.97
C ALA A 264 7.73 -6.95 14.19
N PRO A 265 6.47 -7.44 14.27
CA PRO A 265 5.32 -6.60 14.59
C PRO A 265 5.44 -5.86 15.92
N PHE A 266 5.96 -6.51 16.96
CA PHE A 266 6.17 -5.88 18.26
C PHE A 266 7.16 -4.74 18.17
N ILE A 267 8.30 -5.00 17.56
CA ILE A 267 9.40 -4.05 17.41
C ILE A 267 8.92 -2.81 16.64
N VAL A 268 8.26 -3.02 15.51
CA VAL A 268 7.76 -1.95 14.64
C VAL A 268 6.67 -1.13 15.34
N LEU A 269 5.65 -1.78 15.91
CA LEU A 269 4.53 -1.09 16.56
C LEU A 269 4.93 -0.39 17.86
N LYS A 270 5.96 -0.88 18.56
CA LYS A 270 6.48 -0.21 19.76
C LYS A 270 7.18 1.09 19.41
N GLY A 271 7.95 1.12 18.32
CA GLY A 271 8.61 2.33 17.81
C GLY A 271 7.67 3.32 17.10
N GLN A 272 6.50 2.88 16.64
CA GLN A 272 5.63 3.70 15.79
C GLN A 272 4.99 4.89 16.52
N ASP A 273 4.85 6.03 15.81
CA ASP A 273 4.09 7.17 16.34
C ASP A 273 2.62 6.82 16.45
N ILE A 274 2.06 7.10 17.61
CA ILE A 274 0.64 6.89 17.91
C ILE A 274 -0.25 7.77 17.02
N ASN A 275 0.24 8.96 16.63
CA ASN A 275 -0.54 9.97 15.93
C ASN A 275 -0.36 9.96 14.40
N THR A 276 0.40 9.03 13.84
CA THR A 276 0.69 9.02 12.40
C THR A 276 0.26 7.74 11.71
N LEU A 277 0.05 6.63 12.44
CA LEU A 277 -0.37 5.38 11.81
C LEU A 277 -1.83 5.48 11.35
N GLU A 278 -2.00 5.41 10.04
CA GLU A 278 -3.25 5.51 9.29
C GLU A 278 -3.65 4.13 8.71
N GLY A 279 -2.68 3.32 8.27
CA GLY A 279 -2.90 1.96 7.80
C GLY A 279 -1.92 0.94 8.37
N LEU A 280 -2.42 -0.26 8.69
CA LEU A 280 -1.63 -1.38 9.17
C LEU A 280 -2.01 -2.66 8.42
N SER A 281 -1.01 -3.31 7.85
CA SER A 281 -1.12 -4.59 7.17
C SER A 281 -0.24 -5.60 7.88
N LEU A 282 -0.83 -6.73 8.27
CA LEU A 282 -0.22 -7.82 9.03
C LEU A 282 -0.31 -9.15 8.25
N ARG A 283 -0.30 -9.08 6.91
CA ARG A 283 -0.58 -10.22 6.04
C ARG A 283 0.30 -11.42 6.34
N GLN A 284 -0.25 -12.62 6.26
CA GLN A 284 0.50 -13.87 6.39
C GLN A 284 1.19 -14.07 7.74
N LEU A 285 0.79 -13.30 8.76
CA LEU A 285 1.26 -13.50 10.13
C LEU A 285 0.31 -14.44 10.86
N GLU A 286 0.86 -15.43 11.56
CA GLU A 286 0.05 -16.37 12.36
C GLU A 286 -0.83 -15.65 13.40
N GLU A 287 -2.00 -16.23 13.68
CA GLU A 287 -3.00 -15.65 14.59
C GLU A 287 -2.45 -15.30 15.97
N GLY A 288 -1.51 -16.10 16.48
CA GLY A 288 -0.86 -15.89 17.78
C GLY A 288 -0.13 -14.55 17.85
N ILE A 289 0.50 -14.14 16.75
CA ILE A 289 1.20 -12.86 16.63
C ILE A 289 0.18 -11.71 16.68
N PHE A 290 -0.90 -11.81 15.89
CA PHE A 290 -1.97 -10.80 15.90
C PHE A 290 -2.58 -10.61 17.30
N PHE A 291 -2.93 -11.70 17.98
CA PHE A 291 -3.51 -11.63 19.32
C PHE A 291 -2.52 -11.09 20.36
N MET A 292 -1.23 -11.38 20.19
CA MET A 292 -0.20 -10.87 21.09
C MET A 292 0.07 -9.37 20.87
N VAL A 293 -0.02 -8.83 19.63
CA VAL A 293 0.12 -7.38 19.38
C VAL A 293 -1.16 -6.57 19.63
N SER A 294 -2.32 -7.22 19.59
CA SER A 294 -3.64 -6.61 19.76
C SER A 294 -3.75 -5.58 20.90
N PRO A 295 -3.23 -5.84 22.12
CA PRO A 295 -3.27 -4.86 23.22
C PRO A 295 -2.52 -3.55 22.94
N ASN A 296 -1.53 -3.58 22.04
CA ASN A 296 -0.73 -2.42 21.65
C ASN A 296 -1.40 -1.61 20.53
N LEU A 297 -2.38 -2.19 19.82
CA LEU A 297 -3.02 -1.53 18.68
C LEU A 297 -4.00 -0.44 19.12
N LYS A 298 -4.60 -0.57 20.32
CA LYS A 298 -5.59 0.39 20.86
C LYS A 298 -5.12 1.84 20.94
N LYS A 299 -3.80 2.07 20.93
CA LYS A 299 -3.24 3.43 20.97
C LYS A 299 -3.43 4.17 19.64
N PHE A 300 -3.47 3.47 18.51
CA PHE A 300 -3.50 4.07 17.18
C PHE A 300 -4.91 4.53 16.80
N THR A 301 -5.33 5.68 17.33
CA THR A 301 -6.69 6.22 17.12
C THR A 301 -6.95 6.70 15.70
N LYS A 302 -5.90 6.98 14.92
CA LYS A 302 -6.00 7.40 13.51
C LYS A 302 -6.04 6.26 12.50
N LEU A 303 -6.00 5.01 12.96
CA LEU A 303 -6.02 3.85 12.07
C LEU A 303 -7.36 3.80 11.32
N HIS A 304 -7.30 3.93 9.99
CA HIS A 304 -8.45 3.85 9.09
C HIS A 304 -8.45 2.57 8.25
N SER A 305 -7.29 1.92 8.08
CA SER A 305 -7.14 0.69 7.31
C SER A 305 -6.45 -0.40 8.13
N LEU A 306 -7.06 -1.57 8.18
CA LEU A 306 -6.50 -2.77 8.80
C LEU A 306 -6.61 -3.94 7.82
N ASP A 307 -5.49 -4.59 7.58
CA ASP A 307 -5.38 -5.72 6.67
C ASP A 307 -4.79 -6.91 7.41
N LEU A 308 -5.62 -7.94 7.58
CA LEU A 308 -5.32 -9.21 8.24
C LEU A 308 -5.41 -10.38 7.25
N GLN A 309 -5.16 -10.13 5.97
CA GLN A 309 -5.23 -11.16 4.95
C GLN A 309 -4.31 -12.34 5.28
N ASP A 310 -4.84 -13.56 5.19
CA ASP A 310 -4.08 -14.82 5.31
C ASP A 310 -3.34 -14.96 6.64
N CYS A 311 -3.88 -14.39 7.72
CA CYS A 311 -3.33 -14.50 9.06
C CYS A 311 -3.63 -15.84 9.77
N ASN A 312 -4.29 -16.78 9.09
CA ASN A 312 -4.74 -18.04 9.67
C ASN A 312 -5.52 -17.84 10.98
N ILE A 313 -6.39 -16.84 11.06
CA ILE A 313 -7.17 -16.54 12.27
C ILE A 313 -8.36 -17.50 12.34
N TYR A 314 -8.47 -18.26 13.43
CA TYR A 314 -9.56 -19.22 13.65
C TYR A 314 -10.55 -18.71 14.71
N LEU A 315 -11.69 -18.16 14.27
CA LEU A 315 -12.74 -17.61 15.15
C LEU A 315 -14.00 -18.48 15.26
N GLN A 316 -14.08 -19.57 14.49
CA GLN A 316 -15.26 -20.43 14.33
C GLN A 316 -16.03 -20.69 15.63
N GLU A 317 -17.35 -20.49 15.59
CA GLU A 317 -18.25 -20.64 16.73
C GLU A 317 -18.26 -22.08 17.30
N GLY A 318 -18.34 -22.20 18.63
CA GLY A 318 -18.68 -23.47 19.31
C GLY A 318 -17.62 -24.59 19.34
N LYS A 319 -16.41 -24.38 18.80
CA LYS A 319 -15.47 -25.50 18.59
C LYS A 319 -14.37 -25.68 19.65
N THR A 320 -13.82 -24.62 20.26
CA THR A 320 -12.84 -24.72 21.38
C THR A 320 -12.80 -23.46 22.26
N ARG A 321 -12.31 -23.58 23.51
CA ARG A 321 -12.05 -22.45 24.42
C ARG A 321 -11.09 -21.41 23.81
N SER A 322 -10.07 -21.86 23.07
CA SER A 322 -9.10 -20.98 22.42
C SER A 322 -9.77 -20.05 21.42
N ARG A 323 -10.68 -20.58 20.59
CA ARG A 323 -11.43 -19.81 19.58
C ARG A 323 -12.35 -18.78 20.21
N THR A 324 -13.01 -19.13 21.32
CA THR A 324 -13.81 -18.17 22.10
C THR A 324 -12.96 -17.00 22.63
N ILE A 325 -11.76 -17.29 23.13
CA ILE A 325 -10.83 -16.26 23.60
C ILE A 325 -10.34 -15.40 22.44
N GLY A 326 -9.90 -16.01 21.33
CA GLY A 326 -9.48 -15.31 20.12
C GLY A 326 -10.57 -14.38 19.57
N ARG A 327 -11.82 -14.85 19.54
CA ARG A 327 -12.99 -14.05 19.13
C ARG A 327 -13.20 -12.85 20.04
N ALA A 328 -13.14 -13.05 21.35
CA ALA A 328 -13.27 -11.95 22.31
C ALA A 328 -12.14 -10.92 22.18
N ILE A 329 -10.90 -11.37 21.92
CA ILE A 329 -9.77 -10.47 21.65
C ILE A 329 -10.00 -9.70 20.35
N MET A 330 -10.39 -10.37 19.26
CA MET A 330 -10.66 -9.73 17.97
C MET A 330 -11.72 -8.62 18.11
N VAL A 331 -12.89 -8.95 18.67
CA VAL A 331 -13.98 -8.00 18.92
C VAL A 331 -13.51 -6.82 19.77
N ARG A 332 -12.79 -7.09 20.85
CA ARG A 332 -12.24 -6.04 21.72
C ARG A 332 -11.27 -5.13 20.98
N THR A 333 -10.35 -5.69 20.20
CA THR A 333 -9.37 -4.94 19.41
C THR A 333 -10.07 -4.04 18.40
N LEU A 334 -10.98 -4.59 17.61
CA LEU A 334 -11.71 -3.83 16.58
C LEU A 334 -12.56 -2.69 17.17
N SER A 335 -13.16 -2.89 18.35
CA SER A 335 -13.93 -1.85 19.05
C SER A 335 -13.10 -0.66 19.55
N CYS A 336 -11.77 -0.80 19.58
CA CYS A 336 -10.87 0.28 19.94
C CYS A 336 -10.61 1.25 18.77
N PHE A 337 -10.87 0.86 17.52
CA PHE A 337 -10.59 1.72 16.37
C PHE A 337 -11.76 2.65 16.09
N GLU A 338 -11.51 3.95 16.26
CA GLU A 338 -12.55 4.98 16.12
C GLU A 338 -12.82 5.37 14.67
N ASN A 339 -11.83 5.16 13.79
CA ASN A 339 -11.83 5.65 12.41
C ASN A 339 -11.67 4.53 11.37
N LEU A 340 -11.78 3.26 11.77
CA LEU A 340 -11.58 2.12 10.86
C LEU A 340 -12.70 2.05 9.83
N SER A 341 -12.37 2.31 8.57
CA SER A 341 -13.28 2.32 7.43
C SER A 341 -12.91 1.29 6.37
N ARG A 342 -11.70 0.72 6.42
CA ARG A 342 -11.23 -0.31 5.49
C ARG A 342 -10.74 -1.53 6.27
N LEU A 343 -11.33 -2.68 6.00
CA LEU A 343 -11.01 -3.94 6.66
C LEU A 343 -10.83 -5.07 5.65
N ASP A 344 -9.68 -5.73 5.69
CA ASP A 344 -9.42 -6.97 4.95
C ASP A 344 -9.29 -8.15 5.92
N LEU A 345 -10.16 -9.15 5.78
CA LEU A 345 -10.14 -10.40 6.54
C LEU A 345 -9.96 -11.62 5.64
N SER A 346 -9.58 -11.43 4.39
CA SER A 346 -9.49 -12.51 3.40
C SER A 346 -8.64 -13.69 3.89
N PHE A 347 -9.01 -14.91 3.52
CA PHE A 347 -8.31 -16.15 3.88
C PHE A 347 -8.26 -16.46 5.39
N ASN A 348 -9.18 -15.92 6.19
CA ASN A 348 -9.35 -16.31 7.60
C ASN A 348 -10.60 -17.16 7.82
N TYR A 349 -10.65 -17.83 8.98
CA TYR A 349 -11.70 -18.78 9.34
C TYR A 349 -12.70 -18.14 10.32
N LEU A 350 -13.76 -17.54 9.79
CA LEU A 350 -14.76 -16.71 10.47
C LEU A 350 -16.13 -17.37 10.65
N LEU A 351 -16.33 -18.64 10.26
CA LEU A 351 -17.62 -19.35 10.29
C LEU A 351 -18.49 -19.02 11.53
N GLY A 352 -19.67 -18.43 11.28
CA GLY A 352 -20.68 -18.08 12.28
C GLY A 352 -20.37 -16.85 13.13
N CYS A 353 -19.26 -16.16 12.90
CA CYS A 353 -18.79 -15.07 13.77
C CYS A 353 -18.76 -13.70 13.07
N LEU A 354 -19.12 -13.61 11.79
CA LEU A 354 -18.99 -12.35 11.04
C LEU A 354 -19.84 -11.22 11.64
N GLY A 355 -21.05 -11.53 12.10
CA GLY A 355 -21.94 -10.55 12.74
C GLY A 355 -21.30 -9.86 13.95
N GLU A 356 -20.76 -10.64 14.89
CA GLU A 356 -20.09 -10.11 16.10
C GLU A 356 -18.89 -9.21 15.76
N ILE A 357 -18.11 -9.59 14.73
CA ILE A 357 -16.93 -8.84 14.28
C ILE A 357 -17.34 -7.49 13.69
N LEU A 358 -18.37 -7.47 12.85
CA LEU A 358 -18.85 -6.24 12.21
C LEU A 358 -19.52 -5.31 13.22
N ASP A 359 -20.33 -5.84 14.14
CA ASP A 359 -21.00 -5.05 15.17
C ASP A 359 -20.02 -4.34 16.12
N ALA A 360 -18.84 -4.92 16.33
CA ALA A 360 -17.77 -4.34 17.16
C ALA A 360 -17.21 -3.02 16.61
N LEU A 361 -17.24 -2.82 15.29
CA LEU A 361 -16.68 -1.65 14.63
C LEU A 361 -17.53 -0.41 14.95
N ARG A 362 -16.91 0.73 15.27
CA ARG A 362 -17.68 1.92 15.67
C ARG A 362 -18.39 2.58 14.50
N ILE A 363 -17.70 2.73 13.38
CA ILE A 363 -18.20 3.39 12.18
C ILE A 363 -18.52 2.38 11.07
N PRO A 364 -19.44 2.72 10.15
CA PRO A 364 -19.67 1.93 8.95
C PRO A 364 -18.42 1.83 8.06
N LEU A 365 -18.23 0.70 7.37
CA LEU A 365 -17.05 0.43 6.54
C LEU A 365 -17.30 0.94 5.12
N GLU A 366 -16.25 1.45 4.47
CA GLU A 366 -16.25 1.80 3.05
C GLU A 366 -15.63 0.69 2.19
N PHE A 367 -14.70 -0.09 2.75
CA PHE A 367 -14.06 -1.24 2.12
C PHE A 367 -14.17 -2.47 3.02
N LEU A 368 -14.58 -3.60 2.44
CA LEU A 368 -14.55 -4.89 3.10
C LEU A 368 -14.15 -6.00 2.12
N SER A 369 -13.15 -6.79 2.51
CA SER A 369 -12.81 -8.02 1.81
C SER A 369 -12.97 -9.24 2.72
N LEU A 370 -13.78 -10.19 2.24
CA LEU A 370 -14.06 -11.48 2.87
C LEU A 370 -13.72 -12.63 1.91
N ARG A 371 -12.75 -12.39 1.02
CA ARG A 371 -12.33 -13.36 0.01
C ARG A 371 -11.90 -14.66 0.70
N ASN A 372 -12.46 -15.78 0.26
CA ASN A 372 -12.12 -17.10 0.77
C ASN A 372 -12.19 -17.23 2.31
N CYS A 373 -13.14 -16.55 2.95
CA CYS A 373 -13.52 -16.84 4.33
C CYS A 373 -14.48 -18.02 4.35
N ASP A 374 -14.41 -18.88 5.37
CA ASP A 374 -15.29 -20.03 5.58
C ASP A 374 -16.69 -19.62 6.11
N LEU A 375 -17.35 -18.71 5.41
CA LEU A 375 -18.65 -18.16 5.81
C LEU A 375 -19.80 -19.13 5.55
N ASN A 376 -20.88 -19.01 6.31
CA ASN A 376 -22.16 -19.67 6.05
C ASN A 376 -23.26 -18.68 5.64
N GLU A 377 -24.49 -19.18 5.41
CA GLU A 377 -25.62 -18.33 5.00
C GLU A 377 -26.02 -17.31 6.07
N ASN A 378 -25.88 -17.65 7.36
CA ASN A 378 -26.18 -16.73 8.47
C ASN A 378 -25.18 -15.57 8.51
N ASP A 379 -23.89 -15.83 8.24
CA ASP A 379 -22.87 -14.78 8.14
C ASP A 379 -23.22 -13.78 7.03
N LEU A 380 -23.66 -14.27 5.87
CA LEU A 380 -24.08 -13.42 4.76
C LEU A 380 -25.36 -12.63 5.08
N GLU A 381 -26.31 -13.23 5.78
CA GLU A 381 -27.51 -12.54 6.23
C GLU A 381 -27.18 -11.43 7.24
N CYS A 382 -26.28 -11.70 8.19
CA CYS A 382 -25.75 -10.71 9.12
C CYS A 382 -25.06 -9.56 8.36
N LEU A 383 -24.21 -9.87 7.38
CA LEU A 383 -23.54 -8.86 6.55
C LEU A 383 -24.57 -7.97 5.83
N ALA A 384 -25.58 -8.58 5.20
CA ALA A 384 -26.64 -7.88 4.47
C ALA A 384 -27.47 -6.93 5.36
N LYS A 385 -27.70 -7.32 6.61
CA LYS A 385 -28.46 -6.55 7.62
C LYS A 385 -27.59 -5.56 8.41
N SER A 386 -26.27 -5.64 8.28
CA SER A 386 -25.35 -4.83 9.06
C SER A 386 -25.45 -3.33 8.71
N LYS A 387 -25.02 -2.48 9.64
CA LYS A 387 -24.90 -1.03 9.42
C LYS A 387 -23.93 -0.65 8.29
N HIS A 388 -23.06 -1.58 7.88
CA HIS A 388 -22.07 -1.38 6.81
C HIS A 388 -22.69 -1.47 5.42
N ALA A 389 -23.86 -2.10 5.28
CA ALA A 389 -24.44 -2.41 3.97
C ALA A 389 -24.63 -1.18 3.06
N LEU A 390 -25.01 -0.04 3.66
CA LEU A 390 -25.23 1.21 2.93
C LEU A 390 -23.97 2.08 2.82
N SER A 391 -22.88 1.81 3.55
CA SER A 391 -21.65 2.61 3.46
C SER A 391 -20.61 2.00 2.53
N LEU A 392 -20.65 0.68 2.32
CA LEU A 392 -19.67 -0.03 1.51
C LEU A 392 -19.65 0.50 0.07
N GLN A 393 -18.44 0.85 -0.38
CA GLN A 393 -18.11 1.28 -1.73
C GLN A 393 -17.29 0.23 -2.47
N GLU A 394 -16.52 -0.57 -1.74
CA GLU A 394 -15.68 -1.63 -2.27
C GLU A 394 -15.95 -2.92 -1.48
N LEU A 395 -16.38 -3.97 -2.19
CA LEU A 395 -16.78 -5.22 -1.58
C LEU A 395 -16.18 -6.39 -2.34
N ASN A 396 -15.41 -7.21 -1.64
CA ASN A 396 -14.85 -8.44 -2.19
C ASN A 396 -15.44 -9.66 -1.48
N LEU A 397 -16.24 -10.40 -2.25
CA LEU A 397 -16.92 -11.64 -1.88
C LEU A 397 -16.49 -12.79 -2.79
N SER A 398 -15.26 -12.75 -3.32
CA SER A 398 -14.72 -13.83 -4.14
C SER A 398 -14.48 -15.10 -3.32
N LYS A 399 -14.63 -16.27 -3.97
CA LYS A 399 -14.39 -17.60 -3.38
C LYS A 399 -15.26 -17.98 -2.16
N ILE A 400 -16.38 -17.32 -1.93
CA ILE A 400 -17.28 -17.63 -0.80
C ILE A 400 -18.15 -18.86 -1.09
N CYS A 401 -18.50 -19.10 -2.35
CA CYS A 401 -19.31 -20.25 -2.76
C CYS A 401 -18.47 -21.55 -2.96
N GLN A 402 -17.23 -21.59 -2.47
CA GLN A 402 -16.36 -22.78 -2.53
C GLN A 402 -16.80 -23.85 -1.51
N PHE A 403 -16.30 -25.08 -1.65
CA PHE A 403 -16.63 -26.16 -0.73
C PHE A 403 -16.17 -25.80 0.69
N SER A 404 -17.11 -25.74 1.63
CA SER A 404 -16.79 -25.82 3.05
C SER A 404 -16.33 -27.24 3.35
N ILE A 405 -15.22 -27.40 4.08
CA ILE A 405 -14.72 -28.71 4.55
C ILE A 405 -15.76 -29.40 5.46
N TYR A 406 -16.75 -28.65 5.95
CA TYR A 406 -17.89 -29.15 6.69
C TYR A 406 -19.04 -29.38 5.70
N ASP A 407 -19.21 -30.64 5.29
CA ASP A 407 -20.27 -31.09 4.38
C ASP A 407 -21.64 -30.63 4.86
N ASN A 408 -22.26 -29.70 4.10
CA ASN A 408 -23.69 -29.33 3.99
C ASN A 408 -23.98 -27.81 3.90
N ASP A 409 -23.01 -26.93 4.16
CA ASP A 409 -23.24 -25.46 4.24
C ASP A 409 -22.71 -24.67 3.03
N ARG A 410 -22.81 -25.22 1.81
CA ARG A 410 -22.36 -24.50 0.62
C ARG A 410 -23.31 -23.34 0.30
N ILE A 411 -22.80 -22.11 0.39
CA ILE A 411 -23.54 -20.92 -0.03
C ILE A 411 -23.85 -21.02 -1.53
N SER A 412 -25.15 -21.01 -1.88
CA SER A 412 -25.58 -21.01 -3.27
C SER A 412 -25.34 -19.66 -3.94
N SER A 413 -25.10 -19.65 -5.27
CA SER A 413 -24.95 -18.41 -6.04
C SER A 413 -26.17 -17.49 -5.92
N ASN A 414 -27.37 -18.07 -5.86
CA ASN A 414 -28.61 -17.33 -5.66
C ASN A 414 -28.66 -16.62 -4.30
N ASN A 415 -28.16 -17.26 -3.24
CA ASN A 415 -28.11 -16.63 -1.93
C ASN A 415 -27.09 -15.49 -1.90
N LEU A 416 -25.90 -15.71 -2.47
CA LEU A 416 -24.89 -14.65 -2.62
C LEU A 416 -25.43 -13.46 -3.42
N PHE A 417 -26.14 -13.69 -4.53
CA PHE A 417 -26.74 -12.59 -5.30
C PHE A 417 -27.80 -11.81 -4.51
N LYS A 418 -28.66 -12.49 -3.73
CA LYS A 418 -29.63 -11.82 -2.86
C LYS A 418 -28.93 -10.86 -1.89
N VAL A 419 -27.82 -11.29 -1.30
CA VAL A 419 -27.02 -10.52 -0.35
C VAL A 419 -26.33 -9.34 -1.04
N VAL A 420 -25.72 -9.56 -2.22
CA VAL A 420 -25.06 -8.52 -3.01
C VAL A 420 -25.98 -7.33 -3.31
N PHE A 421 -27.27 -7.57 -3.55
CA PHE A 421 -28.22 -6.49 -3.84
C PHE A 421 -28.55 -5.58 -2.64
N CYS A 422 -28.13 -5.92 -1.43
CA CYS A 422 -28.24 -5.05 -0.27
C CYS A 422 -27.24 -3.88 -0.31
N PHE A 423 -26.14 -3.98 -1.06
CA PHE A 423 -25.05 -2.99 -1.05
C PHE A 423 -25.19 -1.93 -2.16
N LYS A 424 -26.19 -1.06 -2.01
CA LYS A 424 -26.58 -0.07 -3.05
C LYS A 424 -25.51 0.95 -3.42
N ASN A 425 -24.51 1.15 -2.56
CA ASN A 425 -23.46 2.14 -2.73
C ASN A 425 -22.13 1.57 -3.26
N VAL A 426 -22.07 0.27 -3.52
CA VAL A 426 -20.88 -0.39 -4.04
C VAL A 426 -20.56 0.10 -5.46
N LYS A 427 -19.31 0.51 -5.62
CA LYS A 427 -18.68 0.92 -6.88
C LYS A 427 -17.77 -0.18 -7.43
N LEU A 428 -17.03 -0.87 -6.56
CA LEU A 428 -16.17 -1.99 -6.95
C LEU A 428 -16.66 -3.28 -6.29
N LEU A 429 -17.08 -4.24 -7.10
CA LEU A 429 -17.59 -5.52 -6.64
C LEU A 429 -16.74 -6.66 -7.21
N ASN A 430 -16.16 -7.47 -6.33
CA ASN A 430 -15.44 -8.68 -6.72
C ASN A 430 -16.21 -9.94 -6.28
N LEU A 431 -16.59 -10.75 -7.27
CA LEU A 431 -17.30 -12.01 -7.15
C LEU A 431 -16.56 -13.15 -7.87
N ALA A 432 -15.26 -13.02 -8.08
CA ALA A 432 -14.44 -14.00 -8.76
C ALA A 432 -14.48 -15.38 -8.06
N GLN A 433 -14.30 -16.44 -8.84
CA GLN A 433 -14.15 -17.83 -8.38
C GLN A 433 -15.25 -18.33 -7.40
N ASN A 434 -16.50 -17.91 -7.59
CA ASN A 434 -17.64 -18.37 -6.81
C ASN A 434 -18.39 -19.55 -7.46
N HIS A 435 -17.85 -20.13 -8.54
CA HIS A 435 -18.48 -21.24 -9.26
C HIS A 435 -19.95 -20.98 -9.63
N PHE A 436 -20.26 -19.79 -10.14
CA PHE A 436 -21.61 -19.45 -10.57
C PHE A 436 -22.15 -20.43 -11.60
N GLN A 437 -23.43 -20.78 -11.45
CA GLN A 437 -24.15 -21.61 -12.39
C GLN A 437 -24.92 -20.73 -13.38
N ASP A 438 -24.95 -21.08 -14.67
CA ASP A 438 -25.70 -20.36 -15.70
C ASP A 438 -27.19 -20.17 -15.33
N SER A 439 -27.78 -21.16 -14.64
CA SER A 439 -29.17 -21.11 -14.16
C SER A 439 -29.47 -19.94 -13.21
N SER A 440 -28.46 -19.39 -12.54
CA SER A 440 -28.60 -18.28 -11.59
C SER A 440 -28.49 -16.89 -12.26
N ILE A 441 -27.89 -16.82 -13.44
CA ILE A 441 -27.54 -15.57 -14.14
C ILE A 441 -28.77 -14.74 -14.56
N PRO A 442 -29.89 -15.32 -15.04
CA PRO A 442 -31.07 -14.53 -15.38
C PRO A 442 -31.61 -13.71 -14.20
N SER A 443 -31.68 -14.33 -13.02
CA SER A 443 -32.17 -13.66 -11.80
C SER A 443 -31.24 -12.54 -11.32
N PHE A 444 -29.93 -12.74 -11.50
CA PHE A 444 -28.91 -11.72 -11.21
C PHE A 444 -29.06 -10.53 -12.16
N CYS A 445 -29.17 -10.80 -13.46
CA CYS A 445 -29.25 -9.79 -14.51
C CYS A 445 -30.53 -8.95 -14.43
N GLU A 446 -31.64 -9.51 -13.95
CA GLU A 446 -32.92 -8.82 -13.78
C GLU A 446 -32.81 -7.69 -12.72
N LYS A 447 -32.15 -7.99 -11.60
CA LYS A 447 -32.07 -7.09 -10.43
C LYS A 447 -30.87 -6.16 -10.43
N LEU A 448 -29.81 -6.50 -11.16
CA LEU A 448 -28.54 -5.75 -11.17
C LEU A 448 -28.72 -4.25 -11.44
N PRO A 449 -29.43 -3.79 -12.50
CA PRO A 449 -29.46 -2.36 -12.83
C PRO A 449 -30.23 -1.53 -11.80
N GLN A 450 -31.20 -2.14 -11.13
CA GLN A 450 -32.06 -1.48 -10.14
C GLN A 450 -31.38 -1.37 -8.77
N ASN A 451 -30.54 -2.35 -8.42
CA ASN A 451 -29.95 -2.45 -7.08
C ASN A 451 -28.49 -1.97 -7.02
N LEU A 452 -27.74 -2.07 -8.12
CA LEU A 452 -26.31 -1.73 -8.20
C LEU A 452 -26.06 -0.51 -9.12
N GLY A 453 -26.88 0.53 -8.97
CA GLY A 453 -26.83 1.71 -9.87
C GLY A 453 -25.53 2.54 -9.79
N LYS A 454 -24.74 2.39 -8.73
CA LYS A 454 -23.45 3.07 -8.54
C LYS A 454 -22.24 2.22 -8.97
N LEU A 455 -22.47 1.00 -9.44
CA LEU A 455 -21.41 0.07 -9.80
C LEU A 455 -20.57 0.62 -10.96
N GLN A 456 -19.25 0.59 -10.79
CA GLN A 456 -18.24 1.04 -11.74
C GLN A 456 -17.36 -0.12 -12.22
N TYR A 457 -17.11 -1.10 -11.36
CA TYR A 457 -16.27 -2.26 -11.62
C TYR A 457 -16.96 -3.54 -11.14
N LEU A 458 -16.96 -4.58 -11.99
CA LEU A 458 -17.39 -5.92 -11.63
C LEU A 458 -16.33 -6.93 -12.06
N ASP A 459 -15.90 -7.77 -11.13
CA ASP A 459 -15.08 -8.95 -11.39
C ASP A 459 -15.87 -10.22 -11.13
N ILE A 460 -16.01 -11.05 -12.17
CA ILE A 460 -16.57 -12.40 -12.09
C ILE A 460 -15.61 -13.45 -12.66
N ALA A 461 -14.31 -13.12 -12.82
CA ALA A 461 -13.33 -14.04 -13.37
C ALA A 461 -13.28 -15.37 -12.59
N GLY A 462 -13.02 -16.47 -13.28
CA GLY A 462 -13.00 -17.81 -12.69
C GLY A 462 -14.38 -18.41 -12.34
N ASN A 463 -15.48 -17.71 -12.63
CA ASN A 463 -16.81 -18.33 -12.70
C ASN A 463 -16.97 -18.91 -14.12
N VAL A 464 -16.88 -20.23 -14.26
CA VAL A 464 -17.01 -20.93 -15.55
C VAL A 464 -18.45 -20.79 -16.04
N LEU A 465 -18.70 -19.82 -16.91
CA LEU A 465 -20.03 -19.46 -17.44
C LEU A 465 -20.05 -19.62 -18.96
N THR A 466 -21.22 -19.95 -19.49
CA THR A 466 -21.43 -19.97 -20.95
C THR A 466 -21.36 -18.57 -21.56
N GLU A 467 -21.09 -18.51 -22.87
CA GLU A 467 -21.08 -17.25 -23.63
C GLU A 467 -22.43 -16.52 -23.52
N ASP A 468 -23.55 -17.25 -23.56
CA ASP A 468 -24.91 -16.67 -23.45
C ASP A 468 -25.12 -15.96 -22.10
N SER A 469 -24.70 -16.59 -21.00
CA SER A 469 -24.73 -15.98 -19.67
C SER A 469 -23.88 -14.72 -19.60
N VAL A 470 -22.67 -14.74 -20.16
CA VAL A 470 -21.77 -13.58 -20.21
C VAL A 470 -22.41 -12.44 -21.02
N LEU A 471 -22.98 -12.74 -22.18
CA LEU A 471 -23.66 -11.74 -23.02
C LEU A 471 -24.91 -11.18 -22.31
N GLN A 472 -25.63 -11.99 -21.53
CA GLN A 472 -26.76 -11.54 -20.72
C GLN A 472 -26.32 -10.57 -19.61
N ILE A 473 -25.21 -10.87 -18.92
CA ILE A 473 -24.60 -9.96 -17.94
C ILE A 473 -24.21 -8.65 -18.61
N CYS A 474 -23.55 -8.70 -19.79
CA CYS A 474 -23.18 -7.50 -20.55
C CYS A 474 -24.39 -6.62 -20.89
N LYS A 475 -25.50 -7.23 -21.34
CA LYS A 475 -26.76 -6.50 -21.61
C LYS A 475 -27.33 -5.83 -20.36
N SER A 476 -27.16 -6.44 -19.19
CA SER A 476 -27.60 -5.87 -17.92
C SER A 476 -26.68 -4.73 -17.46
N LEU A 477 -25.36 -4.93 -17.49
CA LEU A 477 -24.34 -3.93 -17.14
C LEU A 477 -24.42 -2.68 -18.02
N ALA A 478 -24.76 -2.83 -19.31
CA ALA A 478 -24.96 -1.71 -20.22
C ALA A 478 -26.02 -0.72 -19.73
N LYS A 479 -27.02 -1.19 -18.96
CA LYS A 479 -28.07 -0.38 -18.35
C LYS A 479 -27.61 0.39 -17.11
N VAL A 480 -26.46 0.04 -16.52
CA VAL A 480 -25.88 0.74 -15.38
C VAL A 480 -25.06 1.92 -15.89
N ARG A 481 -25.59 3.13 -15.68
CA ARG A 481 -25.07 4.38 -16.26
C ARG A 481 -23.59 4.66 -15.94
N HIS A 482 -23.14 4.29 -14.74
CA HIS A 482 -21.79 4.61 -14.25
C HIS A 482 -20.78 3.46 -14.40
N PHE A 483 -21.20 2.32 -14.99
CA PHE A 483 -20.36 1.15 -15.09
C PHE A 483 -19.22 1.33 -16.10
N GLN A 484 -17.98 0.95 -15.77
CA GLN A 484 -16.82 1.25 -16.60
C GLN A 484 -15.88 0.06 -16.82
N TRP A 485 -15.81 -0.91 -15.90
CA TRP A 485 -14.83 -1.98 -15.97
C TRP A 485 -15.46 -3.33 -15.69
N PHE A 486 -15.29 -4.27 -16.63
CA PHE A 486 -15.77 -5.64 -16.48
C PHE A 486 -14.62 -6.63 -16.66
N ARG A 487 -14.34 -7.38 -15.60
CA ARG A 487 -13.33 -8.43 -15.58
C ARG A 487 -14.02 -9.80 -15.52
N LEU A 488 -13.64 -10.68 -16.45
CA LEU A 488 -14.28 -11.99 -16.61
C LEU A 488 -13.34 -13.04 -17.20
N THR A 489 -13.81 -14.29 -17.22
CA THR A 489 -13.18 -15.39 -17.95
C THR A 489 -14.14 -15.87 -19.04
N CYS A 490 -13.60 -16.28 -20.20
CA CYS A 490 -14.40 -16.81 -21.32
C CYS A 490 -14.02 -18.25 -21.71
N SER A 491 -13.05 -18.85 -21.02
CA SER A 491 -12.63 -20.24 -21.25
C SER A 491 -13.46 -21.19 -20.39
N ASN A 492 -13.88 -22.30 -20.99
CA ASN A 492 -14.78 -23.27 -20.38
C ASN A 492 -14.05 -24.44 -19.72
N ASN A 493 -12.73 -24.60 -19.92
CA ASN A 493 -11.98 -25.71 -19.36
C ASN A 493 -10.49 -25.40 -19.17
N LEU A 494 -9.93 -25.82 -18.03
CA LEU A 494 -8.48 -25.77 -17.75
C LEU A 494 -7.68 -26.69 -18.70
N LEU A 495 -8.28 -27.79 -19.16
CA LEU A 495 -7.61 -28.74 -20.06
C LEU A 495 -7.33 -28.15 -21.45
N ASP A 496 -8.22 -27.27 -21.96
CA ASP A 496 -8.02 -26.59 -23.23
C ASP A 496 -6.85 -25.59 -23.17
N GLU A 497 -6.54 -25.05 -22.00
CA GLU A 497 -5.37 -24.20 -21.77
C GLU A 497 -4.08 -25.02 -21.61
N ALA A 498 -4.14 -26.21 -21.01
CA ALA A 498 -2.97 -27.04 -20.69
C ALA A 498 -2.41 -27.85 -21.89
N LEU A 499 -3.26 -28.29 -22.83
CA LEU A 499 -2.88 -29.22 -23.91
C LEU A 499 -2.22 -28.55 -25.14
N GLY A 500 -1.57 -27.38 -24.98
CA GLY A 500 -0.78 -26.76 -26.06
C GLY A 500 -1.57 -25.92 -27.07
N HIS A 501 -2.87 -25.75 -26.89
CA HIS A 501 -3.72 -24.87 -27.71
C HIS A 501 -3.70 -23.40 -27.26
N LEU A 502 -2.59 -22.91 -26.70
CA LEU A 502 -2.48 -21.53 -26.19
C LEU A 502 -2.84 -20.47 -27.25
N ASN A 503 -2.49 -20.71 -28.51
CA ASN A 503 -2.85 -19.82 -29.62
C ASN A 503 -4.36 -19.84 -29.91
N GLN A 504 -5.00 -21.01 -29.92
CA GLN A 504 -6.44 -21.13 -30.14
C GLN A 504 -7.25 -20.57 -28.97
N ALA A 505 -6.84 -20.82 -27.72
CA ALA A 505 -7.49 -20.24 -26.54
C ALA A 505 -7.36 -18.72 -26.53
N HIS A 506 -6.21 -18.18 -26.94
CA HIS A 506 -6.00 -16.74 -27.10
C HIS A 506 -6.87 -16.14 -28.21
N GLU A 507 -6.94 -16.79 -29.38
CA GLU A 507 -7.82 -16.38 -30.48
C GLU A 507 -9.30 -16.43 -30.07
N ASN A 508 -9.73 -17.48 -29.40
CA ASN A 508 -11.10 -17.62 -28.90
C ASN A 508 -11.44 -16.51 -27.90
N ALA A 509 -10.53 -16.18 -26.98
CA ALA A 509 -10.70 -15.07 -26.06
C ALA A 509 -10.77 -13.72 -26.79
N LEU A 510 -9.96 -13.52 -27.82
CA LEU A 510 -10.02 -12.31 -28.66
C LEU A 510 -11.36 -12.21 -29.40
N GLN A 511 -11.86 -13.31 -29.96
CA GLN A 511 -13.17 -13.36 -30.61
C GLN A 511 -14.31 -13.09 -29.63
N ALA A 512 -14.29 -13.69 -28.44
CA ALA A 512 -15.25 -13.41 -27.39
C ALA A 512 -15.24 -11.93 -26.99
N LYS A 513 -14.04 -11.34 -26.84
CA LYS A 513 -13.89 -9.90 -26.57
C LYS A 513 -14.51 -9.05 -27.66
N LEU A 514 -14.25 -9.36 -28.94
CA LEU A 514 -14.81 -8.63 -30.07
C LEU A 514 -16.34 -8.69 -30.09
N ARG A 515 -16.93 -9.87 -29.81
CA ARG A 515 -18.40 -10.03 -29.72
C ARG A 515 -19.00 -9.22 -28.58
N ILE A 516 -18.40 -9.27 -27.39
CA ILE A 516 -18.83 -8.46 -26.23
C ILE A 516 -18.74 -6.97 -26.56
N CYS A 517 -17.60 -6.51 -27.10
CA CYS A 517 -17.42 -5.11 -27.48
C CYS A 517 -18.41 -4.67 -28.57
N SER A 518 -18.70 -5.53 -29.56
CA SER A 518 -19.70 -5.28 -30.61
C SER A 518 -21.10 -5.14 -30.01
N LEU A 519 -21.49 -6.05 -29.12
CA LEU A 519 -22.75 -5.98 -28.39
C LEU A 519 -22.88 -4.68 -27.59
N LEU A 520 -21.86 -4.33 -26.80
CA LEU A 520 -21.87 -3.12 -25.98
C LEU A 520 -21.90 -1.84 -26.84
N SER A 521 -21.16 -1.83 -27.96
CA SER A 521 -21.22 -0.76 -28.95
C SER A 521 -22.62 -0.61 -29.55
N GLY A 522 -23.28 -1.72 -29.90
CA GLY A 522 -24.68 -1.72 -30.36
C GLY A 522 -25.68 -1.23 -29.31
N LEU A 523 -25.32 -1.28 -28.02
CA LEU A 523 -26.07 -0.72 -26.90
C LEU A 523 -25.65 0.71 -26.53
N GLY A 524 -24.75 1.34 -27.30
CA GLY A 524 -24.25 2.70 -27.07
C GLY A 524 -23.22 2.83 -25.94
N ARG A 525 -22.58 1.74 -25.52
CA ARG A 525 -21.61 1.69 -24.40
C ARG A 525 -20.20 1.36 -24.86
N THR A 526 -19.54 2.30 -25.52
CA THR A 526 -18.12 2.17 -25.93
C THR A 526 -17.14 2.57 -24.82
N ASP A 527 -17.66 3.04 -23.69
CA ASP A 527 -16.91 3.49 -22.51
C ASP A 527 -16.54 2.35 -21.54
N ILE A 528 -17.11 1.15 -21.72
CA ILE A 528 -16.86 -0.01 -20.84
C ILE A 528 -15.58 -0.72 -21.28
N HIS A 529 -14.60 -0.79 -20.37
CA HIS A 529 -13.39 -1.59 -20.50
C HIS A 529 -13.65 -3.06 -20.17
N ILE A 530 -13.23 -3.94 -21.08
CA ILE A 530 -13.36 -5.41 -20.93
C ILE A 530 -11.99 -6.04 -20.76
N GLU A 531 -11.80 -6.67 -19.60
CA GLU A 531 -10.62 -7.46 -19.26
C GLU A 531 -10.99 -8.95 -19.24
N ILE A 532 -10.47 -9.72 -20.20
CA ILE A 532 -10.62 -11.18 -20.22
C ILE A 532 -9.36 -11.81 -19.64
N VAL A 533 -9.56 -12.58 -18.58
CA VAL A 533 -8.52 -13.25 -17.82
C VAL A 533 -8.57 -14.74 -18.12
N ARG A 534 -7.40 -15.36 -18.35
CA ARG A 534 -7.26 -16.82 -18.53
C ARG A 534 -7.79 -17.56 -17.31
N LEU A 535 -8.39 -18.73 -17.50
CA LEU A 535 -8.98 -19.49 -16.40
C LEU A 535 -7.91 -19.98 -15.42
N SER A 536 -6.76 -20.47 -15.93
CA SER A 536 -5.60 -20.81 -15.11
C SER A 536 -5.14 -19.64 -14.24
N TYR A 537 -4.91 -18.47 -14.84
CA TYR A 537 -4.56 -17.28 -14.06
C TYR A 537 -5.67 -16.94 -13.08
N ALA A 538 -6.94 -16.88 -13.53
CA ALA A 538 -8.07 -16.56 -12.69
C ALA A 538 -8.24 -17.49 -11.49
N ILE A 539 -7.86 -18.76 -11.57
CA ILE A 539 -7.91 -19.76 -10.49
C ILE A 539 -6.65 -19.69 -9.61
N PHE A 540 -5.47 -19.56 -10.23
CA PHE A 540 -4.17 -19.59 -9.56
C PHE A 540 -3.63 -18.20 -9.16
N VAL A 541 -4.42 -17.12 -9.31
CA VAL A 541 -4.02 -15.76 -8.86
C VAL A 541 -3.48 -15.79 -7.44
N ASP A 542 -4.05 -16.61 -6.56
CA ASP A 542 -3.61 -16.72 -5.16
C ASP A 542 -2.19 -17.28 -5.02
N LEU A 543 -1.81 -18.27 -5.84
CA LEU A 543 -0.43 -18.75 -5.89
C LEU A 543 0.49 -17.63 -6.37
N MET A 544 0.04 -16.75 -7.27
CA MET A 544 0.82 -15.62 -7.76
C MET A 544 0.88 -14.44 -6.77
N ASP A 545 -0.22 -14.09 -6.07
CA ASP A 545 -0.27 -13.10 -4.98
C ASP A 545 0.64 -13.55 -3.82
N VAL A 546 0.78 -14.87 -3.63
CA VAL A 546 1.71 -15.49 -2.67
C VAL A 546 3.15 -15.50 -3.21
N MET A 547 3.35 -15.66 -4.52
CA MET A 547 4.65 -15.76 -5.20
C MET A 547 5.14 -14.44 -5.83
N GLU A 548 4.63 -13.28 -5.44
CA GLU A 548 5.23 -11.98 -5.81
C GLU A 548 6.67 -11.90 -5.25
N LEU A 549 7.62 -12.37 -6.07
CA LEU A 549 9.08 -12.27 -5.93
C LEU A 549 9.59 -10.94 -6.48
#